data_AF-A0A3N5V4V0-F1
#
_entry.id   AF-A0A3N5V4V0-F1
#
_cell.length_a   1.000
_cell.length_b   1.000
_cell.length_c   1.000
_cell.angle_alpha   90.00
_cell.angle_beta   90.00
_cell.angle_gamma   90.00
#
_symmetry.space_group_name_H-M   'P 1'
#
loop_
_entity.id
_entity.type
_entity.pdbx_description
1 polymer ?
#
loop_
_entity_poly.entity_id
_entity_poly.type
_entity_poly.pdbx_seq_one_letter_code
_entity_poly.pdbx_strand_id
1 'polypeptide(L)'
;MPSKSIPISKTKIIVPHRRPELLSRPRLLESLKALLHNKLLLLAAPAGYGKTSLLIDLAHNIEMPVCWLSLDLLDRDPQRFLAYLIASLAERFTDVGETSRHQLSQLKSIDQDAEAILVMLTNELYDHVENDFLLVIDDY
;
A
#
# COMPACT_ATOMS: atom_id res chain seq x y z
N MET A 1 -0.37 -13.93 27.27
CA MET A 1 -1.44 -13.07 26.69
C MET A 1 -1.51 -13.42 25.20
N PRO A 2 -2.65 -13.83 24.64
CA PRO A 2 -2.73 -14.08 23.20
C PRO A 2 -2.42 -12.77 22.46
N SER A 3 -1.48 -12.83 21.52
CA SER A 3 -1.16 -11.73 20.60
C SER A 3 -2.44 -11.32 19.86
N LYS A 4 -2.92 -10.11 20.08
CA LYS A 4 -4.16 -9.64 19.47
C LYS A 4 -3.87 -9.27 18.02
N SER A 5 -4.13 -10.18 17.08
CA SER A 5 -3.93 -9.92 15.66
C SER A 5 -4.90 -8.83 15.19
N ILE A 6 -4.39 -7.81 14.50
CA ILE A 6 -5.21 -6.75 13.91
C ILE A 6 -5.97 -7.34 12.71
N PRO A 7 -7.32 -7.28 12.69
CA PRO A 7 -8.10 -7.79 11.56
C PRO A 7 -7.88 -6.91 10.33
N ILE A 8 -7.55 -7.57 9.21
CA ILE A 8 -7.31 -6.92 7.92
C ILE A 8 -8.56 -6.99 7.05
N SER A 9 -9.03 -5.84 6.59
CA SER A 9 -10.06 -5.76 5.55
C SER A 9 -9.43 -5.87 4.16
N LYS A 10 -9.83 -6.88 3.39
CA LYS A 10 -9.34 -7.07 2.02
C LYS A 10 -9.61 -5.87 1.11
N THR A 11 -10.75 -5.21 1.27
CA THR A 11 -11.15 -4.07 0.42
C THR A 11 -10.20 -2.88 0.51
N LYS A 12 -9.38 -2.81 1.56
CA LYS A 12 -8.39 -1.75 1.74
C LYS A 12 -7.04 -2.09 1.11
N ILE A 13 -6.77 -3.37 0.85
CA ILE A 13 -5.45 -3.85 0.44
C ILE A 13 -5.40 -4.41 -0.99
N ILE A 14 -6.55 -4.64 -1.61
CA ILE A 14 -6.64 -5.05 -3.02
C ILE A 14 -6.85 -3.84 -3.92
N VAL A 15 -6.29 -3.90 -5.13
CA VAL A 15 -6.56 -2.88 -6.17
C VAL A 15 -8.07 -2.88 -6.46
N PRO A 16 -8.77 -1.73 -6.31
CA PRO A 16 -10.20 -1.67 -6.58
C PRO A 16 -10.50 -1.96 -8.05
N HIS A 17 -11.52 -2.78 -8.32
CA HIS A 17 -11.91 -3.12 -9.69
C HIS A 17 -12.19 -1.86 -10.54
N ARG A 18 -11.58 -1.77 -11.73
CA ARG A 18 -11.86 -0.72 -12.70
C ARG A 18 -13.24 -0.89 -13.31
N ARG A 19 -14.22 -0.13 -12.81
CA ARG A 19 -15.59 -0.16 -13.30
C ARG A 19 -15.69 0.33 -14.76
N PRO A 20 -16.58 -0.21 -15.60
CA PRO A 20 -16.76 0.22 -16.99
C PRO A 20 -17.10 1.71 -17.14
N GLU A 21 -17.79 2.30 -16.16
CA GLU A 21 -18.21 3.71 -16.18
C GLU A 21 -17.06 4.68 -15.84
N LEU A 22 -15.88 4.15 -15.45
CA LEU A 22 -14.71 4.97 -15.17
C LEU A 22 -14.19 5.59 -16.47
N LEU A 23 -14.44 6.90 -16.61
CA LEU A 23 -13.92 7.70 -17.70
C LEU A 23 -12.41 7.89 -17.54
N SER A 24 -11.65 7.28 -18.44
CA SER A 24 -10.20 7.46 -18.47
C SER A 24 -9.84 8.90 -18.78
N ARG A 25 -8.70 9.36 -18.26
CA ARG A 25 -8.14 10.70 -18.52
C ARG A 25 -6.73 10.55 -19.11
N PRO A 26 -6.60 10.18 -20.41
CA PRO A 26 -5.32 9.78 -21.00
C PRO A 26 -4.18 10.78 -20.75
N ARG A 27 -4.45 12.08 -20.89
CA ARG A 27 -3.44 13.13 -20.66
C ARG A 27 -2.87 13.10 -19.24
N LEU A 28 -3.70 12.93 -18.22
CA LEU A 28 -3.24 12.84 -16.82
C LEU A 28 -2.59 11.50 -16.53
N LEU A 29 -3.14 10.43 -17.09
CA LEU A 29 -2.61 9.07 -16.95
C LEU A 29 -1.18 8.98 -17.50
N GLU A 30 -0.95 9.47 -18.72
CA GLU A 30 0.39 9.49 -19.32
C GLU A 30 1.36 10.41 -18.57
N SER A 31 0.85 11.53 -18.03
CA SER A 31 1.66 12.41 -17.17
C SER A 31 2.09 11.71 -15.88
N LEU A 32 1.22 10.90 -15.26
CA LEU A 32 1.56 10.10 -14.08
C LEU A 32 2.56 8.98 -14.43
N LYS A 33 2.32 8.26 -15.54
CA LYS A 33 3.23 7.21 -16.02
C LYS A 33 4.65 7.73 -16.24
N ALA A 34 4.78 8.91 -16.85
CA ALA A 34 6.07 9.55 -17.07
C ALA A 34 6.82 9.87 -15.75
N LEU A 35 6.11 9.98 -14.63
CA LEU A 35 6.67 10.28 -13.31
C LEU A 35 6.92 9.03 -12.45
N LEU A 36 6.58 7.81 -12.90
CA LEU A 36 6.71 6.58 -12.11
C LEU A 36 8.17 6.21 -11.77
N HIS A 37 9.15 6.80 -12.45
CA HIS A 37 10.57 6.66 -12.09
C HIS A 37 10.95 7.38 -10.78
N ASN A 38 10.06 8.24 -10.25
CA ASN A 38 10.28 8.92 -8.98
C ASN A 38 9.95 7.99 -7.81
N LYS A 39 10.80 7.99 -6.78
CA LYS A 39 10.60 7.19 -5.56
C LYS A 39 9.33 7.55 -4.77
N LEU A 40 8.81 8.76 -4.97
CA LEU A 40 7.59 9.25 -4.33
C LEU A 40 6.86 10.21 -5.25
N LEU A 41 5.55 9.98 -5.42
CA LEU A 41 4.65 10.87 -6.14
C LEU A 41 3.46 11.22 -5.23
N LEU A 42 3.21 12.51 -5.05
CA LEU A 42 2.07 13.02 -4.29
C LEU A 42 1.00 13.56 -5.25
N LEU A 43 -0.17 12.90 -5.28
CA LEU A 43 -1.33 13.36 -6.06
C LEU A 43 -2.29 14.17 -5.18
N ALA A 44 -2.19 15.49 -5.24
CA ALA A 44 -3.02 16.40 -4.45
C ALA A 44 -4.11 17.08 -5.32
N ALA A 45 -5.36 17.03 -4.86
CA ALA A 45 -6.52 17.72 -5.43
C ALA A 45 -7.67 17.74 -4.41
N PRO A 46 -8.65 18.65 -4.52
CA PRO A 46 -9.82 18.65 -3.62
C PRO A 46 -10.64 17.34 -3.70
N ALA A 47 -11.51 17.14 -2.72
CA ALA A 47 -12.45 16.02 -2.74
C ALA A 47 -13.33 16.04 -4.01
N GLY A 48 -13.63 14.87 -4.57
CA GLY A 48 -14.45 14.76 -5.78
C GLY A 48 -13.74 15.00 -7.12
N TYR A 49 -12.46 15.41 -7.13
CA TYR A 49 -11.72 15.64 -8.39
C TYR A 49 -11.29 14.36 -9.15
N GLY A 50 -11.57 13.18 -8.58
CA GLY A 50 -11.30 11.88 -9.20
C GLY A 50 -9.86 11.37 -9.00
N LYS A 51 -9.20 11.70 -7.89
CA LYS A 51 -7.85 11.20 -7.53
C LYS A 51 -7.82 9.67 -7.49
N THR A 52 -8.67 9.07 -6.66
CA THR A 52 -8.84 7.63 -6.55
C THR A 52 -9.18 7.01 -7.89
N SER A 53 -10.06 7.62 -8.68
CA SER A 53 -10.40 7.13 -10.03
C SER A 53 -9.18 7.14 -10.97
N LEU A 54 -8.33 8.17 -10.90
CA LEU A 54 -7.09 8.24 -11.68
C LEU A 54 -6.05 7.21 -11.22
N LEU A 55 -5.93 6.96 -9.91
CA LEU A 55 -5.06 5.93 -9.36
C LEU A 55 -5.54 4.51 -9.73
N ILE A 56 -6.85 4.25 -9.69
CA ILE A 56 -7.44 2.99 -10.17
C ILE A 56 -7.16 2.81 -11.67
N ASP A 57 -7.36 3.86 -12.48
CA ASP A 57 -7.06 3.81 -13.92
C ASP A 57 -5.58 3.54 -14.16
N LEU A 58 -4.68 4.20 -13.42
CA LEU A 58 -3.24 3.95 -13.47
C LEU A 58 -2.89 2.51 -13.12
N ALA A 59 -3.42 1.98 -12.02
CA ALA A 59 -3.12 0.62 -11.55
C ALA A 59 -3.49 -0.47 -12.56
N HIS A 60 -4.47 -0.23 -13.44
CA HIS A 60 -4.88 -1.17 -14.49
C HIS A 60 -4.18 -0.92 -15.85
N ASN A 61 -3.38 0.14 -15.97
CA ASN A 61 -2.75 0.57 -17.23
C ASN A 61 -1.21 0.60 -17.13
N ILE A 62 -0.63 -0.08 -16.14
CA ILE A 62 0.81 -0.23 -15.97
C ILE A 62 1.16 -1.72 -15.86
N GLU A 63 2.37 -2.07 -16.29
CA GLU A 63 2.84 -3.47 -16.29
C GLU A 63 3.47 -3.89 -14.95
N MET A 64 3.87 -2.91 -14.12
CA MET A 64 4.48 -3.18 -12.83
C MET A 64 3.47 -3.71 -11.80
N PRO A 65 3.90 -4.57 -10.85
CA PRO A 65 3.08 -4.96 -9.71
C PRO A 65 2.55 -3.74 -8.95
N VAL A 66 1.28 -3.79 -8.55
CA VAL A 66 0.64 -2.74 -7.74
C VAL A 66 0.23 -3.31 -6.39
N CYS A 67 0.72 -2.68 -5.33
CA CYS A 67 0.25 -2.87 -3.96
C CYS A 67 -0.67 -1.70 -3.63
N TRP A 68 -1.83 -1.97 -3.03
CA TRP A 68 -2.83 -0.95 -2.76
C TRP A 68 -3.06 -0.84 -1.26
N LEU A 69 -3.15 0.38 -0.73
CA LEU A 69 -3.55 0.65 0.65
C LEU A 69 -4.49 1.86 0.68
N SER A 70 -5.78 1.63 0.92
CA SER A 70 -6.72 2.70 1.25
C SER A 70 -6.69 2.98 2.75
N LEU A 71 -6.50 4.24 3.12
CA LEU A 71 -6.48 4.69 4.51
C LEU A 71 -7.89 5.09 5.00
N ASP A 72 -8.11 4.95 6.31
CA ASP A 72 -9.25 5.49 7.03
C ASP A 72 -8.78 6.14 8.36
N LEU A 73 -9.71 6.77 9.08
CA LEU A 73 -9.40 7.48 10.33
C LEU A 73 -8.78 6.59 11.41
N LEU A 74 -9.04 5.29 11.41
CA LEU A 74 -8.51 4.35 12.41
C LEU A 74 -7.03 4.04 12.14
N ASP A 75 -6.57 4.15 10.89
CA ASP A 75 -5.18 3.88 10.53
C ASP A 75 -4.21 4.99 10.97
N ARG A 76 -4.71 6.01 11.69
CA ARG A 76 -3.86 6.92 12.47
C ARG A 76 -3.14 6.20 13.61
N ASP A 77 -3.65 5.06 14.04
CA ASP A 77 -2.93 4.17 14.95
C ASP A 77 -1.74 3.52 14.19
N PRO A 78 -0.48 3.79 14.60
CA PRO A 78 0.69 3.31 13.87
C PRO A 78 0.78 1.77 13.77
N GLN A 79 0.33 1.04 14.81
CA GLN A 79 0.35 -0.42 14.79
C GLN A 79 -0.61 -0.95 13.73
N ARG A 80 -1.81 -0.35 13.63
CA ARG A 80 -2.78 -0.62 12.57
C ARG A 80 -2.25 -0.24 11.19
N PHE A 81 -1.64 0.94 11.05
CA PHE A 81 -1.03 1.35 9.78
C PHE A 81 0.00 0.33 9.30
N LEU A 82 0.94 -0.08 10.16
CA LEU A 82 1.95 -1.10 9.82
C LEU A 82 1.30 -2.44 9.46
N ALA A 83 0.25 -2.86 10.18
CA ALA A 83 -0.45 -4.11 9.87
C ALA A 83 -1.06 -4.09 8.47
N TYR A 84 -1.67 -2.97 8.07
CA TYR A 84 -2.26 -2.80 6.74
C TYR A 84 -1.19 -2.62 5.65
N LEU A 85 -0.08 -1.94 5.94
CA LEU A 85 1.06 -1.81 5.02
C LEU A 85 1.71 -3.17 4.72
N ILE A 86 1.99 -3.96 5.76
CA ILE A 86 2.54 -5.32 5.58
C ILE A 86 1.54 -6.17 4.78
N ALA A 87 0.25 -6.10 5.13
CA ALA A 87 -0.77 -6.88 4.44
C ALA A 87 -0.96 -6.49 2.96
N SER A 88 -0.83 -5.21 2.60
CA SER A 88 -0.93 -4.78 1.19
C SER A 88 0.25 -5.24 0.33
N LEU A 89 1.45 -5.30 0.93
CA LEU A 89 2.62 -5.87 0.26
C LEU A 89 2.48 -7.39 0.12
N ALA A 90 2.06 -8.08 1.18
CA ALA A 90 1.86 -9.53 1.20
C ALA A 90 0.77 -10.01 0.23
N GLU A 91 -0.25 -9.18 -0.05
CA GLU A 91 -1.29 -9.48 -1.05
C GLU A 91 -0.69 -9.62 -2.46
N ARG A 92 0.38 -8.87 -2.77
CA ARG A 92 1.05 -8.93 -4.07
C ARG A 92 2.26 -9.86 -4.09
N PHE A 93 2.98 -9.94 -2.98
CA PHE A 93 4.22 -10.69 -2.82
C PHE A 93 4.07 -11.71 -1.68
N THR A 94 3.78 -12.96 -2.03
CA THR A 94 3.41 -14.01 -1.05
C THR A 94 4.51 -14.34 -0.04
N ASP A 95 5.77 -14.08 -0.38
CA ASP A 95 6.94 -14.35 0.46
C ASP A 95 7.34 -13.14 1.32
N VAL A 96 6.57 -12.04 1.28
CA VAL A 96 6.80 -10.83 2.06
C VAL A 96 5.82 -10.73 3.21
N GLY A 97 6.30 -10.29 4.38
CA GLY A 97 5.45 -9.86 5.48
C GLY A 97 5.18 -10.90 6.56
N GLU A 98 5.73 -12.12 6.47
CA GLU A 98 5.54 -13.14 7.49
C GLU A 98 6.25 -12.75 8.81
N THR A 99 7.53 -12.40 8.71
CA THR A 99 8.39 -12.11 9.87
C THR A 99 8.01 -10.78 10.50
N SER A 100 7.84 -9.74 9.68
CA SER A 100 7.44 -8.41 10.15
C SER A 100 6.05 -8.42 10.80
N ARG A 101 5.08 -9.18 10.26
CA ARG A 101 3.74 -9.35 10.88
C ARG A 101 3.82 -10.12 12.19
N HIS A 102 4.65 -11.16 12.27
CA HIS A 102 4.85 -11.90 13.51
C HIS A 102 5.42 -10.99 14.60
N GLN A 103 6.46 -10.20 14.28
CA GLN A 103 7.02 -9.21 15.19
C GLN A 103 5.99 -8.17 15.63
N LEU A 104 5.20 -7.64 14.68
CA LEU A 104 4.14 -6.67 14.97
C LEU A 104 3.07 -7.22 15.93
N SER A 105 2.79 -8.53 15.88
CA SER A 105 1.83 -9.18 16.77
C SER A 105 2.34 -9.33 18.22
N GLN A 106 3.66 -9.27 18.41
CA GLN A 106 4.35 -9.37 19.70
C GLN A 106 4.78 -8.00 20.25
N LEU A 107 4.52 -6.94 19.49
CA LEU A 107 4.91 -5.57 19.80
C LEU A 107 4.42 -5.15 21.19
N LYS A 108 5.33 -4.59 21.99
CA LYS A 108 5.02 -4.06 23.33
C LYS A 108 4.83 -2.54 23.29
N SER A 109 5.64 -1.86 22.49
CA SER A 109 5.60 -0.41 22.32
C SER A 109 6.02 -0.06 20.89
N ILE A 110 5.18 0.72 20.20
CA ILE A 110 5.48 1.13 18.83
C ILE A 110 6.72 2.02 18.77
N ASP A 111 6.89 2.92 19.74
CA ASP A 111 7.98 3.88 19.77
C ASP A 111 9.37 3.19 19.86
N GLN A 112 9.41 1.97 20.39
CA GLN A 112 10.64 1.20 20.57
C GLN A 112 10.86 0.18 19.44
N ASP A 113 9.77 -0.42 18.94
CA ASP A 113 9.86 -1.60 18.06
C ASP A 113 9.65 -1.26 16.56
N ALA A 114 9.18 -0.05 16.22
CA ALA A 114 8.83 0.32 14.85
C ALA A 114 10.02 0.23 13.88
N GLU A 115 11.20 0.70 14.27
CA GLU A 115 12.40 0.65 13.43
C GLU A 115 12.76 -0.80 13.09
N ALA A 116 12.76 -1.69 14.08
CA ALA A 116 13.06 -3.09 13.88
C ALA A 116 12.08 -3.77 12.90
N ILE A 117 10.77 -3.45 13.01
CA ILE A 117 9.74 -3.97 12.10
C ILE A 117 9.96 -3.46 10.68
N LEU A 118 10.26 -2.17 10.53
CA LEU A 118 10.53 -1.57 9.22
C LEU A 118 11.78 -2.18 8.58
N VAL A 119 12.86 -2.39 9.35
CA VAL A 119 14.08 -3.05 8.86
C VAL A 119 13.77 -4.49 8.40
N MET A 120 13.00 -5.25 9.18
CA MET A 120 12.56 -6.59 8.77
C MET A 120 11.77 -6.55 7.47
N LEU A 121 10.77 -5.67 7.38
CA LEU A 121 9.96 -5.54 6.17
C LEU A 121 10.79 -5.13 4.94
N THR A 122 11.75 -4.21 5.10
CA THR A 122 12.63 -3.80 4.01
C THR A 122 13.56 -4.92 3.56
N ASN A 123 14.02 -5.77 4.48
CA ASN A 123 14.83 -6.94 4.13
C ASN A 123 13.99 -8.00 3.41
N GLU A 124 12.77 -8.28 3.89
CA GLU A 124 11.82 -9.17 3.20
C GLU A 124 11.56 -8.70 1.76
N LEU A 125 11.38 -7.38 1.56
CA LEU A 125 11.24 -6.80 0.22
C LEU A 125 12.52 -6.95 -0.62
N TYR A 126 13.69 -6.70 -0.04
CA TYR A 126 14.97 -6.82 -0.75
C TYR A 126 15.26 -8.26 -1.18
N ASP A 127 14.94 -9.24 -0.33
CA ASP A 127 15.24 -10.65 -0.56
C ASP A 127 14.25 -11.31 -1.53
N HIS A 128 13.00 -10.83 -1.60
CA HIS A 128 11.91 -11.52 -2.32
C HIS A 128 11.28 -10.73 -3.47
N VAL A 129 11.58 -9.43 -3.63
CA VAL A 129 11.02 -8.60 -4.69
C VAL A 129 12.11 -8.20 -5.69
N GLU A 130 12.09 -8.82 -6.86
CA GLU A 130 13.12 -8.63 -7.89
C GLU A 130 12.94 -7.37 -8.74
N ASN A 131 11.70 -6.93 -8.95
CA ASN A 131 11.35 -5.86 -9.88
C ASN A 131 10.69 -4.68 -9.17
N ASP A 132 10.81 -3.49 -9.77
CA ASP A 132 10.11 -2.30 -9.31
C ASP A 132 8.59 -2.52 -9.23
N PHE A 133 7.96 -1.94 -8.21
CA PHE A 133 6.53 -2.01 -7.99
C PHE A 133 5.98 -0.65 -7.54
N LEU A 134 4.68 -0.47 -7.70
CA LEU A 134 3.96 0.71 -7.24
C LEU A 134 3.20 0.40 -5.96
N LEU A 135 3.56 1.06 -4.86
CA LEU A 135 2.71 1.13 -3.67
C LEU A 135 1.81 2.37 -3.77
N VAL A 136 0.51 2.16 -3.93
CA VAL A 136 -0.49 3.23 -3.86
C VAL A 136 -1.02 3.34 -2.44
N ILE A 137 -0.89 4.52 -1.86
CA ILE A 137 -1.55 4.89 -0.60
C ILE A 137 -2.64 5.90 -0.93
N ASP A 138 -3.90 5.47 -0.86
CA ASP A 138 -5.08 6.26 -1.20
C ASP A 138 -5.77 6.80 0.07
N ASP A 139 -6.46 7.93 -0.07
CA ASP A 139 -7.11 8.66 1.04
C ASP A 139 -6.16 9.11 2.18
N TYR A 140 -4.95 9.54 1.82
CA TYR A 140 -4.00 10.24 2.71
C TYR A 140 -4.41 11.68 3.02
#